data_AF-A0A9P6PXL0-F1
#
_entry.id   AF-A0A9P6PXL0-F1
#
_cell.length_a   1.000
_cell.length_b   1.000
_cell.length_c   1.000
_cell.angle_alpha   90.00
_cell.angle_beta   90.00
_cell.angle_gamma   90.00
#
_symmetry.space_group_name_H-M   'P 1'
#
loop_
_entity.id
_entity.type
_entity.pdbx_description
1 polymer ?
#
loop_
_entity_poly.entity_id
_entity_poly.type
_entity_poly.pdbx_seq_one_letter_code
_entity_poly.pdbx_strand_id
1 'polypeptide(L)'
;MDEVKVATTKLVQNYVRDTPSSLKLIDAYMVYILLTGIIQFVYVVIAGTFPNNAFLAGFISTVASFILAANLRIQSNPKNASQFKTTSPER
;
A
#
# COMPACT_ATOMS: atom_id res chain seq x y z
N MET A 1 -16.32 0.07 24.20
CA MET A 1 -15.12 0.79 23.72
C MET A 1 -13.83 0.03 24.07
N ASP A 2 -13.75 -0.60 25.24
CA ASP A 2 -12.56 -1.37 25.65
C ASP A 2 -12.28 -2.59 24.77
N GLU A 3 -13.33 -3.27 24.31
CA GLU A 3 -13.19 -4.42 23.41
C GLU A 3 -12.52 -4.05 22.07
N VAL A 4 -12.85 -2.88 21.51
CA VAL A 4 -12.23 -2.37 20.27
C VAL A 4 -10.76 -2.05 20.50
N LYS A 5 -10.41 -1.39 21.63
CA LYS A 5 -9.00 -1.10 21.97
C LYS A 5 -8.18 -2.38 22.11
N VAL A 6 -8.74 -3.40 22.75
CA VAL A 6 -8.09 -4.72 22.90
C VAL A 6 -7.88 -5.38 21.54
N ALA A 7 -8.90 -5.36 20.67
CA ALA A 7 -8.80 -5.90 19.32
C ALA A 7 -7.74 -5.18 18.48
N THR A 8 -7.71 -3.84 18.48
CA THR A 8 -6.70 -3.05 17.74
C THR A 8 -5.29 -3.31 18.26
N THR A 9 -5.10 -3.36 19.57
CA THR A 9 -3.78 -3.63 20.17
C THR A 9 -3.26 -5.01 19.77
N LYS A 10 -4.12 -6.04 19.87
CA LYS A 10 -3.77 -7.40 19.43
C LYS A 10 -3.42 -7.45 17.94
N LEU A 11 -4.19 -6.75 17.10
CA LEU A 11 -3.96 -6.72 15.66
C LEU A 11 -2.62 -6.08 15.29
N VAL A 12 -2.28 -4.95 15.92
CA VAL A 12 -0.99 -4.28 15.72
C VAL A 12 0.16 -5.14 16.22
N GLN A 13 0.05 -5.74 17.41
CA GLN A 13 1.09 -6.62 17.96
C GLN A 13 1.36 -7.83 17.07
N ASN A 14 0.30 -8.51 16.61
CA ASN A 14 0.43 -9.66 15.72
C ASN A 14 1.04 -9.26 14.38
N TYR A 15 0.62 -8.13 13.80
CA TYR A 15 1.19 -7.62 12.56
C TYR A 15 2.70 -7.35 12.69
N VAL A 16 3.12 -6.67 13.76
CA VAL A 16 4.53 -6.35 14.00
C VAL A 16 5.36 -7.62 14.23
N ARG A 17 4.82 -8.62 14.91
CA ARG A 17 5.54 -9.86 15.21
C ARG A 17 5.67 -10.78 14.00
N ASP A 18 4.59 -10.98 13.25
CA ASP A 18 4.50 -12.04 12.25
C ASP A 18 4.88 -11.57 10.83
N THR A 19 5.09 -10.27 10.63
CA THR A 19 5.42 -9.69 9.31
C THR A 19 6.93 -9.42 9.18
N PRO A 20 7.61 -10.02 8.20
CA PRO A 20 9.03 -9.75 7.91
C PRO A 20 9.31 -8.27 7.57
N SER A 21 10.53 -7.80 7.86
CA SER A 21 10.95 -6.42 7.60
C SER A 21 10.82 -6.01 6.13
N SER A 22 11.09 -6.91 5.19
CA SER A 22 10.93 -6.63 3.75
C SER A 22 9.46 -6.36 3.37
N LEU A 23 8.51 -7.07 3.98
CA LEU A 23 7.08 -6.81 3.74
C LEU A 23 6.63 -5.50 4.40
N LYS A 24 7.15 -5.18 5.59
CA LYS A 24 6.89 -3.89 6.24
C LYS A 24 7.39 -2.70 5.41
N LEU A 25 8.51 -2.86 4.69
CA LEU A 25 9.01 -1.83 3.79
C LEU A 25 8.04 -1.59 2.61
N ILE A 26 7.52 -2.66 2.02
CA ILE A 26 6.50 -2.57 0.95
C ILE A 26 5.23 -1.91 1.50
N ASP A 27 4.77 -2.32 2.69
CA ASP A 27 3.60 -1.73 3.34
C ASP A 27 3.82 -0.23 3.63
N ALA A 28 5.01 0.19 4.07
CA ALA A 28 5.35 1.60 4.26
C ALA A 28 5.34 2.40 2.94
N TYR A 29 5.86 1.82 1.86
CA TYR A 29 5.79 2.41 0.52
C TYR A 29 4.34 2.55 0.03
N MET A 30 3.49 1.54 0.27
CA MET A 30 2.06 1.61 -0.05
C MET A 30 1.35 2.74 0.72
N VAL A 31 1.67 2.93 2.00
CA VAL A 31 1.15 4.06 2.78
C VAL A 31 1.62 5.41 2.21
N TYR A 32 2.90 5.52 1.85
CA TYR A 32 3.43 6.75 1.24
C TYR A 32 2.70 7.13 -0.06
N ILE A 33 2.49 6.17 -0.97
CA ILE A 33 1.80 6.44 -2.23
C ILE A 33 0.32 6.78 -1.99
N LEU A 34 -0.33 6.08 -1.05
CA LEU A 34 -1.72 6.35 -0.69
C LEU A 34 -1.88 7.79 -0.20
N LEU A 35 -1.01 8.23 0.72
CA LEU A 35 -0.99 9.60 1.21
C LEU A 35 -0.72 10.61 0.09
N THR A 36 0.18 10.29 -0.84
CA THR A 36 0.47 11.13 -2.01
C THR A 36 -0.78 11.30 -2.89
N GLY A 37 -1.51 10.22 -3.18
CA GLY A 37 -2.76 10.27 -3.94
C GLY A 37 -3.86 11.07 -3.23
N ILE A 38 -3.97 10.94 -1.90
CA ILE A 38 -4.89 11.75 -1.09
C ILE A 38 -4.52 13.24 -1.19
N ILE A 39 -3.23 13.58 -1.05
CA ILE A 39 -2.77 14.98 -1.14
C ILE A 39 -3.07 15.56 -2.53
N GLN A 40 -2.80 14.80 -3.61
CA GLN A 40 -3.13 15.22 -4.98
C GLN A 40 -4.64 15.46 -5.15
N PHE A 41 -5.46 14.56 -4.61
CA PHE A 41 -6.91 14.69 -4.66
C PHE A 41 -7.40 15.93 -3.90
N VAL A 42 -6.94 16.12 -2.66
CA VAL A 42 -7.27 17.29 -1.83
C VAL A 42 -6.82 18.58 -2.51
N TYR A 43 -5.64 18.60 -3.14
CA TYR A 43 -5.15 19.73 -3.90
C TYR A 43 -6.12 20.13 -5.02
N VAL A 44 -6.59 19.19 -5.83
CA VAL A 44 -7.54 19.49 -6.91
C VAL A 44 -8.90 19.95 -6.41
N VAL A 45 -9.35 19.42 -5.27
CA VAL A 45 -10.60 19.87 -4.63
C VAL A 45 -10.51 21.34 -4.19
N ILE A 46 -9.35 21.78 -3.68
CA ILE A 46 -9.17 23.15 -3.15
C ILE A 46 -8.72 24.15 -4.22
N ALA A 47 -7.72 23.80 -5.03
CA ALA A 47 -7.08 24.69 -6.01
C ALA A 47 -7.77 24.67 -7.38
N GLY A 48 -8.68 23.72 -7.62
CA GLY A 48 -9.37 23.55 -8.90
C GLY A 48 -8.70 22.55 -9.83
N THR A 49 -9.29 22.36 -11.01
CA THR A 49 -9.00 21.24 -11.91
C THR A 49 -8.03 21.57 -13.05
N PHE A 50 -7.49 22.78 -13.14
CA PHE A 50 -6.57 23.16 -14.21
C PHE A 50 -5.10 23.07 -13.73
N PRO A 51 -4.20 22.32 -14.41
CA PRO A 51 -4.41 21.50 -15.61
C PRO A 51 -4.84 20.04 -15.30
N ASN A 52 -6.00 19.64 -15.82
CA ASN A 52 -6.64 18.35 -15.46
C ASN A 52 -5.82 17.13 -15.89
N ASN A 53 -5.16 17.19 -17.05
CA ASN A 53 -4.36 16.08 -17.57
C ASN A 53 -3.14 15.79 -16.67
N ALA A 54 -2.54 16.83 -16.07
CA ALA A 54 -1.41 16.66 -15.17
C ALA A 54 -1.86 16.03 -13.84
N PHE A 55 -3.01 16.45 -13.31
CA PHE A 55 -3.62 15.80 -12.15
C PHE A 55 -3.93 14.34 -12.44
N LEU A 56 -4.63 14.05 -13.54
CA LEU A 56 -5.01 12.69 -13.88
C LEU A 56 -3.77 11.80 -14.07
N ALA A 57 -2.73 12.29 -14.75
CA ALA A 57 -1.48 11.55 -14.90
C ALA A 57 -0.82 11.26 -13.53
N GLY A 58 -0.73 12.25 -12.65
CA GLY A 58 -0.18 12.10 -11.31
C GLY A 58 -0.99 11.13 -10.45
N PHE A 59 -2.31 11.30 -10.42
CA PHE A 59 -3.22 10.51 -9.61
C PHE A 59 -3.25 9.05 -10.09
N ILE A 60 -3.42 8.80 -11.39
CA ILE A 60 -3.42 7.45 -11.94
C ILE A 60 -2.06 6.78 -11.76
N SER A 61 -0.94 7.53 -11.82
CA SER A 61 0.38 6.99 -11.48
C SER A 61 0.44 6.49 -10.04
N THR A 62 -0.07 7.25 -9.06
CA THR A 62 -0.13 6.78 -7.66
C THR A 62 -0.99 5.53 -7.51
N VAL A 63 -2.14 5.45 -8.17
CA VAL A 63 -3.01 4.27 -8.14
C VAL A 63 -2.31 3.06 -8.76
N ALA A 64 -1.67 3.21 -9.92
CA ALA A 64 -0.94 2.14 -10.59
C ALA A 64 0.22 1.63 -9.74
N SER A 65 1.02 2.53 -9.16
CA SER A 65 2.12 2.16 -8.27
C SER A 65 1.64 1.43 -7.00
N PHE A 66 0.50 1.83 -6.44
CA PHE A 66 -0.11 1.12 -5.31
C PHE A 66 -0.52 -0.31 -5.68
N ILE A 67 -1.18 -0.48 -6.84
CA ILE A 67 -1.58 -1.81 -7.34
C ILE A 67 -0.34 -2.69 -7.56
N LEU A 68 0.72 -2.16 -8.17
CA LEU A 68 1.98 -2.90 -8.37
C LEU A 68 2.62 -3.29 -7.03
N ALA A 69 2.68 -2.37 -6.06
CA ALA A 69 3.20 -2.66 -4.72
C ALA A 69 2.37 -3.73 -3.99
N ALA A 70 1.04 -3.70 -4.13
CA ALA A 70 0.16 -4.72 -3.56
C ALA A 70 0.42 -6.11 -4.19
N ASN A 71 0.60 -6.17 -5.51
CA ASN A 71 0.96 -7.41 -6.21
C ASN A 71 2.34 -7.93 -5.77
N LEU A 72 3.32 -7.04 -5.63
CA LEU A 72 4.64 -7.39 -5.11
C LEU A 72 4.52 -7.96 -3.68
N ARG A 73 3.77 -7.29 -2.80
CA ARG A 73 3.52 -7.75 -1.42
C ARG A 73 2.92 -9.15 -1.38
N ILE A 74 1.97 -9.44 -2.26
CA ILE A 74 1.30 -10.75 -2.34
C ILE A 74 2.30 -11.84 -2.78
N GLN A 75 3.12 -11.56 -3.80
CA GLN A 75 4.10 -12.49 -4.34
C GLN A 75 5.29 -12.71 -3.40
N SER A 76 5.74 -11.66 -2.72
CA SER A 76 6.86 -11.70 -1.77
C SER A 76 6.49 -12.31 -0.41
N ASN A 77 5.20 -12.56 -0.14
CA ASN A 77 4.77 -13.16 1.12
C ASN A 77 5.09 -14.67 1.13
N PRO A 78 5.94 -15.17 2.05
CA PRO A 78 6.31 -16.59 2.10
C PRO A 78 5.11 -17.53 2.26
N LYS A 79 4.02 -17.06 2.90
CA LYS A 79 2.79 -17.83 3.07
C LYS A 79 2.09 -18.14 1.74
N ASN A 80 2.33 -17.32 0.72
CA ASN A 80 1.74 -17.47 -0.61
C ASN A 80 2.67 -18.16 -1.60
N ALA A 81 3.88 -18.56 -1.20
CA ALA A 81 4.89 -19.14 -2.10
C ALA A 81 4.38 -20.40 -2.84
N SER A 82 3.49 -21.18 -2.23
CA SER A 82 2.87 -22.36 -2.85
C SER A 82 1.96 -22.03 -4.03
N GLN A 83 1.44 -20.80 -4.11
CA GLN A 83 0.60 -20.29 -5.20
C GLN A 83 1.44 -19.72 -6.35
N PHE A 84 2.72 -19.39 -6.11
CA PHE A 84 3.64 -18.75 -7.07
C PHE A 84 4.86 -19.65 -7.39
N LYS A 85 4.62 -20.95 -7.65
CA LYS A 85 5.68 -21.96 -7.85
C LYS A 85 6.67 -21.66 -8.99
N THR A 86 6.28 -20.84 -9.97
CA THR A 86 7.10 -20.54 -11.17
C THR A 86 7.80 -19.17 -11.07
N THR A 87 7.46 -18.35 -10.09
CA THR A 87 8.00 -17.00 -9.95
C THR A 87 9.07 -17.02 -8.86
N SER A 88 10.35 -16.92 -9.25
CA SER A 88 11.41 -16.72 -8.27
C SER A 88 11.24 -15.35 -7.60
N PRO A 89 11.71 -15.15 -6.36
CA PRO A 89 11.59 -13.85 -5.68
C PRO A 89 12.24 -12.66 -6.41
N GLU A 90 13.10 -12.96 -7.39
CA GLU A 90 13.87 -12.02 -8.20
C GLU A 90 13.18 -11.65 -9.52
N ARG A 91 12.12 -12.38 -9.91
CA ARG A 91 11.46 -12.29 -11.22
C ARG A 91 10.16 -11.49 -11.22
#